data_AF-A0A150VLY7-F1
#
_entry.id   AF-A0A150VLY7-F1
#
_cell.length_a   1.000
_cell.length_b   1.000
_cell.length_c   1.000
_cell.angle_alpha   90.00
_cell.angle_beta   90.00
_cell.angle_gamma   90.00
#
_symmetry.space_group_name_H-M   'P 1'
#
loop_
_entity.id
_entity.type
_entity.pdbx_description
1 polymer ?
#
loop_
_entity_poly.entity_id
_entity_poly.type
_entity_poly.pdbx_seq_one_letter_code
_entity_poly.pdbx_strand_id
1 'polypeptide(L)' 'MLTRAEVVERYRDRTGLSTDDWPFCEVFGLFRLAVIAQQIHHRCHHRQTRNPAFRNLWAAVHPLDHRCRTTIRRTRGG' A
#
# COMPACT_ATOMS: atom_id res chain seq x y z
N MET A 1 -17.97 -6.08 10.93
CA MET A 1 -16.59 -5.69 10.55
C MET A 1 -16.58 -4.18 10.46
N LEU A 2 -15.64 -3.49 11.11
CA LEU A 2 -15.54 -2.02 10.99
C LEU A 2 -15.21 -1.64 9.55
N THR A 3 -15.83 -0.56 9.05
CA THR A 3 -15.45 0.06 7.79
C THR A 3 -14.06 0.70 7.92
N ARG A 4 -13.39 0.93 6.78
CA ARG A 4 -12.08 1.59 6.78
C ARG A 4 -12.13 2.97 7.45
N ALA A 5 -13.22 3.71 7.26
CA ALA A 5 -13.44 5.01 7.90
C ALA A 5 -13.54 4.88 9.43
N GLU A 6 -14.33 3.92 9.93
CA GLU A 6 -14.50 3.71 11.37
C GLU A 6 -13.19 3.26 12.06
N VAL A 7 -12.36 2.48 11.37
CA VAL A 7 -11.03 2.11 11.89
C VAL A 7 -10.12 3.32 12.01
N VAL A 8 -10.16 4.22 11.01
CA VAL A 8 -9.34 5.44 10.98
C VAL A 8 -9.80 6.41 12.05
N GLU A 9 -11.10 6.64 12.18
CA GLU A 9 -11.66 7.53 13.20
C GLU A 9 -11.31 7.02 14.61
N ARG A 10 -11.48 5.72 14.85
CA ARG A 10 -11.09 5.13 16.14
C ARG A 10 -9.60 5.24 16.44
N TYR A 11 -8.74 5.15 15.43
CA TYR A 11 -7.30 5.35 15.59
C TYR A 11 -6.98 6.82 15.88
N ARG A 12 -7.62 7.74 15.16
CA ARG A 12 -7.55 9.19 15.37
C ARG A 12 -7.91 9.56 16.80
N ASP A 13 -9.09 9.14 17.26
CA ASP A 13 -9.62 9.41 18.60
C ASP A 13 -8.66 8.97 19.71
N ARG A 14 -7.99 7.83 19.51
CA ARG A 14 -7.08 7.26 20.51
C ARG A 14 -5.67 7.85 20.49
N THR A 15 -5.25 8.41 19.36
CA THR A 15 -3.86 8.87 19.17
C THR A 15 -3.74 10.40 19.15
N GLY A 16 -4.85 11.11 19.00
CA GLY A 16 -4.86 12.58 18.87
C GLY A 16 -4.21 13.09 17.58
N LEU A 17 -3.90 12.20 16.62
CA LEU A 17 -3.31 12.55 15.34
C LEU A 17 -4.38 13.12 14.40
N SER A 18 -4.03 14.10 13.56
CA SER A 18 -4.95 14.56 12.52
C SER A 18 -4.99 13.59 11.34
N THR A 19 -6.15 13.46 10.70
CA THR A 19 -6.39 12.65 9.50
C THR A 19 -6.54 13.49 8.23
N ASP A 20 -6.18 14.77 8.27
CA ASP A 20 -6.37 15.72 7.17
C ASP A 20 -5.68 15.25 5.87
N ASP A 21 -4.49 14.65 5.98
CA ASP A 21 -3.74 14.08 4.85
C ASP A 21 -3.92 12.56 4.71
N TRP A 22 -5.09 12.01 5.03
CA TRP A 22 -5.35 10.58 4.89
C TRP A 22 -5.00 9.99 3.50
N PRO A 23 -5.28 10.67 2.37
CA PRO A 23 -4.87 10.18 1.05
C PRO A 23 -3.35 9.96 0.92
N PHE A 24 -2.53 10.79 1.57
CA PHE A 24 -1.08 10.60 1.60
C PHE A 24 -0.71 9.30 2.33
N CYS A 25 -1.27 9.08 3.53
CA CYS A 25 -1.03 7.86 4.31
C CYS A 25 -1.44 6.60 3.53
N GLU A 26 -2.56 6.66 2.79
CA GLU A 26 -3.02 5.57 1.95
C GLU A 26 -2.06 5.28 0.78
N VAL A 27 -1.68 6.31 0.03
CA VAL A 27 -0.75 6.17 -1.11
C VAL A 27 0.62 5.70 -0.63
N PHE A 28 1.14 6.26 0.46
CA PHE A 28 2.41 5.85 1.06
C PHE A 28 2.39 4.37 1.47
N GLY A 29 1.33 3.92 2.13
CA GLY A 29 1.17 2.51 2.52
C GLY A 29 1.14 1.56 1.32
N LEU A 30 0.38 1.90 0.28
CA LEU A 30 0.29 1.12 -0.95
C LEU A 30 1.62 1.08 -1.71
N PHE A 31 2.30 2.22 -1.83
CA PHE A 31 3.61 2.31 -2.46
C PHE A 31 4.66 1.50 -1.70
N ARG A 32 4.69 1.59 -0.37
CA ARG A 32 5.60 0.80 0.47
C ARG A 32 5.38 -0.70 0.29
N LEU A 33 4.12 -1.15 0.22
CA LEU A 33 3.79 -2.56 -0.07
C LEU A 33 4.29 -2.99 -1.45
N ALA A 34 4.14 -2.13 -2.46
CA ALA A 34 4.63 -2.41 -3.81
C ALA A 34 6.16 -2.57 -3.85
N VAL A 35 6.88 -1.68 -3.15
CA VAL A 35 8.35 -1.75 -3.03
C VAL A 35 8.79 -3.02 -2.31
N ILE A 36 8.12 -3.41 -1.21
CA ILE A 36 8.42 -4.67 -0.50
C ILE A 36 8.21 -5.87 -1.43
N ALA A 37 7.11 -5.90 -2.17
CA ALA A 37 6.82 -6.97 -3.11
C ALA A 37 7.88 -7.07 -4.21
N GLN A 38 8.29 -5.92 -4.78
CA GLN A 38 9.32 -5.84 -5.80
C GLN A 38 10.70 -6.26 -5.27
N GLN A 39 11.06 -5.86 -4.04
CA GLN A 39 12.30 -6.27 -3.37
C GLN A 39 12.36 -7.79 -3.15
N ILE A 40 11.27 -8.40 -2.67
CA ILE A 40 11.17 -9.85 -2.48
C ILE A 40 11.33 -10.57 -3.83
N HIS A 41 10.61 -10.12 -4.86
CA HIS A 41 10.73 -10.68 -6.21
C HIS A 41 12.16 -10.56 -6.75
N HIS A 42 12.81 -9.40 -6.59
CA HIS A 42 14.19 -9.18 -7.00
C HIS A 42 15.16 -10.16 -6.34
N ARG A 43 15.04 -10.39 -5.03
CA ARG A 43 15.87 -11.37 -4.30
C ARG A 43 15.65 -12.80 -4.79
N CYS A 44 14.39 -13.17 -5.09
CA CYS A 44 14.06 -14.47 -5.67
C CYS A 44 14.61 -14.65 -7.08
N HIS A 45 14.53 -13.61 -7.92
CA HIS A 45 15.06 -13.62 -9.27
C HIS A 45 16.58 -13.85 -9.27
N HIS A 46 17.30 -13.21 -8.33
CA HIS A 46 18.74 -13.41 -8.12
C HIS A 46 19.10 -14.68 -7.34
N ARG A 47 18.13 -15.58 -7.10
CA ARG A 47 18.30 -16.88 -6.43
C ARG A 47 18.86 -16.79 -5.00
N GLN A 48 18.74 -15.62 -4.35
CA GLN A 48 19.09 -15.45 -2.92
C GLN A 48 18.09 -16.19 -2.02
N THR A 49 16.89 -16.49 -2.54
CA THR A 49 15.88 -17.36 -1.92
C THR A 49 15.16 -18.15 -3.02
N ARG A 50 14.74 -19.38 -2.72
CA ARG A 50 14.17 -20.34 -3.69
C ARG A 50 12.66 -20.56 -3.52
N ASN A 51 11.98 -19.78 -2.68
CA ASN A 51 10.55 -19.96 -2.46
C ASN A 51 9.75 -19.61 -3.74
N PRO A 52 9.05 -20.59 -4.36
CA PRO A 52 8.32 -20.38 -5.60
C PRO A 52 7.13 -19.42 -5.44
N ALA A 53 6.56 -19.27 -4.23
CA ALA A 53 5.48 -18.32 -3.95
C ALA A 53 5.89 -16.88 -4.26
N PHE A 54 7.17 -16.56 -4.15
CA PHE A 54 7.70 -15.22 -4.35
C PHE A 54 8.08 -14.90 -5.79
N ARG A 55 8.10 -15.90 -6.68
CA ARG A 55 8.42 -15.70 -8.09
C ARG A 55 7.42 -14.79 -8.78
N ASN A 56 6.15 -14.85 -8.38
CA ASN A 56 5.06 -14.09 -9.00
C ASN A 56 4.68 -12.82 -8.22
N LEU A 57 5.43 -12.44 -7.18
CA LEU A 57 5.08 -11.24 -6.38
C LEU A 57 5.14 -9.95 -7.20
N TRP A 58 5.88 -9.92 -8.31
CA TRP A 58 5.87 -8.78 -9.23
C TRP A 58 4.47 -8.45 -9.75
N ALA A 59 3.60 -9.46 -9.92
CA ALA A 59 2.24 -9.25 -10.39
C ALA A 59 1.38 -8.42 -9.41
N ALA A 60 1.71 -8.44 -8.12
CA ALA A 60 1.03 -7.65 -7.09
C ALA A 60 1.41 -6.15 -7.14
N VAL A 61 2.51 -5.77 -7.81
CA VAL A 61 2.95 -4.38 -7.93
C VAL A 61 1.99 -3.56 -8.80
N HIS A 62 1.51 -4.13 -9.91
CA HIS A 62 0.60 -3.47 -10.84
C HIS A 62 -0.73 -2.99 -10.21
N PRO A 63 -1.50 -3.82 -9.49
CA PRO A 63 -2.73 -3.37 -8.85
C PRO A 63 -2.49 -2.36 -7.73
N LEU A 64 -1.34 -2.43 -7.03
CA LEU A 64 -0.94 -1.45 -6.02
C LEU A 64 -0.65 -0.09 -6.64
N ASP A 65 0.12 -0.04 -7.73
CA ASP A 65 0.38 1.20 -8.48
C ASP A 65 -0.91 1.81 -9.04
N HIS A 66 -1.79 0.98 -9.61
CA HIS A 66 -3.10 1.43 -10.11
C HIS A 66 -3.93 2.08 -8.99
N ARG A 67 -3.94 1.49 -7.79
CA ARG A 67 -4.62 2.06 -6.62
C ARG A 67 -4.00 3.39 -6.20
N CYS A 68 -2.68 3.49 -6.10
CA CYS A 68 -1.99 4.76 -5.83
C CYS A 68 -2.45 5.86 -6.79
N ARG A 69 -2.39 5.61 -8.11
CA ARG A 69 -2.79 6.57 -9.14
C ARG A 69 -4.26 6.94 -9.07
N THR A 70 -5.12 6.01 -8.66
CA THR A 70 -6.55 6.25 -8.50
C THR A 70 -6.83 7.14 -7.29
N THR A 71 -6.22 6.86 -6.13
CA THR A 71 -6.35 7.67 -4.91
C THR A 71 -5.82 9.09 -5.16
N ILE A 72 -4.65 9.23 -5.79
CA ILE A 72 -4.08 10.54 -6.14
C ILE A 72 -5.01 11.34 -7.07
N ARG A 73 -5.60 10.69 -8.09
CA ARG A 73 -6.54 11.37 -9.00
C ARG A 73 -7.80 11.85 -8.29
N ARG A 74 -8.34 11.05 -7.37
CA ARG A 74 -9.51 11.44 -6.57
C ARG A 74 -9.23 12.67 -5.70
N THR A 75 -8.05 12.75 -5.09
CA THR A 75 -7.67 13.87 -4.23
C THR A 75 -7.37 15.16 -4.99
N ARG A 76 -6.98 15.08 -6.27
CA ARG A 76 -6.68 16.26 -7.12
C ARG A 76 -7.90 16.86 -7.83
N GLY A 77 -9.02 16.14 -7.87
CA GLY A 77 -10.25 16.56 -8.55
C GLY A 77 -11.38 16.96 -7.61
N GLY A 78 -11.08 17.19 -6.33
CA GLY A 78 -12.01 17.66 -5.30
C GLY A 78 -11.74 19.12 -4.93
#